data_AF-A0A645BP96-F1
#
_entry.id   AF-A0A645BP96-F1
#
_cell.length_a   1.000
_cell.length_b   1.000
_cell.length_c   1.000
_cell.angle_alpha   90.00
_cell.angle_beta   90.00
_cell.angle_gamma   90.00
#
_symmetry.space_group_name_H-M   'P 1'
#
loop_
_entity.id
_entity.type
_entity.pdbx_description
1 polymer ?
#
loop_
_entity_poly.entity_id
_entity_poly.type
_entity_poly.pdbx_seq_one_letter_code
_entity_poly.pdbx_strand_id
1 'polypeptide(L)'
;MLEGESGIYISNFRQVSFDNAPPREEMGNYIRYQRKVLIYRAILVRAGLVASNNTVSIKNKFSAKLCEHLEATGDLEYSSAASCLSKETVAWDEFYRALQSLEKFIREKNNEYTKFEHWYINERPKASGELWADEELKKILGILQYQNGVRIIGKVAPQHTSETNSDYASDIYNDLATGKLVIVDQSTGDTTISNASARRIMTMIFEKNKELFIRGESPKDILVYAEEAHNLLPPDTEKDYTDIWVRTAKEGAKLHIGLVYITQEVSSIQKNILKNTANWFICHLNNSDETRELCKFYDFKDFEHSILRAQDKGFVRVKTLSNFFVVPVQVKKFDVTEES
;
A
#
# COMPACT_ATOMS: atom_id res chain seq x y z
N MET A 1 0.74 -6.81 -1.81
CA MET A 1 0.78 -7.53 -3.11
C MET A 1 1.97 -8.48 -3.26
N LEU A 2 3.19 -8.09 -2.86
CA LEU A 2 4.34 -9.01 -2.82
C LEU A 2 4.39 -9.88 -1.55
N GLU A 3 3.25 -10.11 -0.86
CA GLU A 3 3.18 -10.79 0.44
C GLU A 3 3.14 -12.31 0.35
N GLY A 4 2.62 -12.87 -0.75
CA GLY A 4 2.62 -14.32 -0.98
C GLY A 4 3.86 -14.84 -1.70
N GLU A 5 4.77 -13.97 -2.15
CA GLU A 5 5.96 -14.35 -2.90
C GLU A 5 7.16 -14.50 -1.94
N SER A 6 7.57 -15.74 -1.65
CA SER A 6 8.52 -16.09 -0.59
C SER A 6 10.00 -15.87 -0.94
N GLY A 7 10.30 -15.25 -2.08
CA GLY A 7 11.67 -14.93 -2.47
C GLY A 7 12.29 -13.89 -1.54
N ILE A 8 13.42 -14.21 -0.91
CA ILE A 8 14.18 -13.30 -0.03
C ILE A 8 14.44 -11.95 -0.72
N TYR A 9 14.73 -11.97 -2.02
CA TYR A 9 14.97 -10.77 -2.83
C TYR A 9 13.73 -9.86 -2.96
N ILE A 10 12.52 -10.43 -2.99
CA ILE A 10 11.26 -9.69 -3.04
C ILE A 10 11.00 -9.06 -1.67
N SER A 11 11.17 -9.82 -0.60
CA SER A 11 11.05 -9.30 0.77
C SER A 11 12.02 -8.14 1.01
N ASN A 12 13.27 -8.29 0.58
CA ASN A 12 14.29 -7.25 0.64
C ASN A 12 13.89 -5.99 -0.14
N PHE A 13 13.38 -6.15 -1.37
CA PHE A 13 12.91 -5.03 -2.19
C PHE A 13 11.74 -4.27 -1.53
N ARG A 14 10.83 -4.98 -0.87
CA ARG A 14 9.67 -4.39 -0.15
C ARG A 14 10.05 -3.61 1.11
N GLN A 15 11.14 -4.00 1.77
CA GLN A 15 11.57 -3.37 3.03
C GLN A 15 12.19 -1.98 2.82
N VAL A 16 12.49 -1.61 1.58
CA VAL A 16 13.09 -0.32 1.26
C VAL A 16 12.02 0.76 1.35
N SER A 17 12.19 1.71 2.27
CA SER A 17 11.32 2.88 2.41
C SER A 17 11.96 4.10 1.75
N PHE A 18 11.10 4.96 1.17
CA PHE A 18 11.50 6.25 0.60
C PHE A 18 10.95 7.43 1.41
N ASP A 19 10.33 7.18 2.57
CA ASP A 19 9.58 8.18 3.35
C ASP A 19 10.50 9.22 4.00
N ASN A 20 11.74 8.84 4.32
CA ASN A 20 12.72 9.68 4.99
C ASN A 20 13.75 10.25 4.00
N ALA A 21 13.32 11.15 3.14
CA ALA A 21 14.24 11.87 2.24
C ALA A 21 15.19 12.76 3.07
N PRO A 22 16.52 12.63 2.93
CA PRO A 22 17.46 13.48 3.66
C PRO A 22 17.37 14.94 3.19
N PRO A 23 17.71 15.91 4.05
CA PRO A 23 17.73 17.33 3.69
C PRO A 23 18.68 17.61 2.52
N ARG A 24 18.40 18.64 1.71
CA ARG A 24 19.23 18.98 0.54
C ARG A 24 20.62 19.50 0.94
N GLU A 25 20.74 20.01 2.16
CA GLU A 25 21.96 20.48 2.79
C GLU A 25 22.96 19.33 2.99
N GLU A 26 22.46 18.11 3.22
CA GLU A 26 23.26 16.88 3.31
C GLU A 26 23.52 16.29 1.92
N MET A 27 24.20 17.06 1.06
CA MET A 27 24.36 16.75 -0.37
C MET A 27 24.83 15.31 -0.65
N GLY A 28 25.72 14.74 0.19
CA GLY A 28 26.17 13.35 0.06
C GLY A 28 25.05 12.32 0.24
N ASN A 29 24.28 12.45 1.33
CA ASN A 29 23.14 11.58 1.63
C ASN A 29 22.00 11.80 0.63
N TYR A 30 21.76 13.04 0.25
CA TYR A 30 20.78 13.39 -0.78
C TYR A 30 21.11 12.76 -2.14
N ILE A 31 22.37 12.77 -2.57
CA ILE A 31 22.79 12.10 -3.82
C ILE A 31 22.57 10.58 -3.73
N ARG A 32 22.89 9.95 -2.60
CA ARG A 32 22.65 8.51 -2.38
C ARG A 32 21.15 8.19 -2.44
N TYR A 33 20.32 8.96 -1.75
CA TYR A 33 18.86 8.82 -1.80
C TYR A 33 18.32 8.97 -3.23
N GLN A 34 18.72 10.02 -3.95
CA GLN A 34 18.30 10.22 -5.33
C GLN A 34 18.74 9.08 -6.26
N ARG A 35 19.93 8.50 -6.04
CA ARG A 35 20.38 7.32 -6.77
C ARG A 35 19.49 6.11 -6.48
N LYS A 36 19.12 5.87 -5.21
CA LYS A 36 18.17 4.79 -4.84
C LYS A 36 16.82 4.95 -5.55
N VAL A 37 16.23 6.15 -5.49
CA VAL A 37 14.96 6.47 -6.16
C VAL A 37 15.07 6.25 -7.67
N LEU A 38 16.16 6.69 -8.29
CA LEU A 38 16.41 6.56 -9.72
C LEU A 38 16.49 5.09 -10.15
N ILE A 39 17.21 4.26 -9.40
CA ILE A 39 17.37 2.83 -9.67
C ILE A 39 16.04 2.09 -9.47
N TYR A 40 15.31 2.41 -8.40
CA TYR A 40 13.97 1.88 -8.16
C TYR A 40 13.03 2.18 -9.33
N ARG A 41 13.01 3.42 -9.83
CA ARG A 41 12.21 3.80 -11.00
C ARG A 41 12.60 3.02 -12.26
N ALA A 42 13.90 2.80 -12.51
CA ALA A 42 14.34 2.01 -13.65
C ALA A 42 13.80 0.56 -13.60
N ILE A 43 13.75 -0.03 -12.40
CA ILE A 43 13.16 -1.36 -12.17
C ILE A 43 11.66 -1.35 -12.44
N LEU A 44 10.94 -0.32 -11.97
CA LEU A 44 9.50 -0.18 -12.25
C LEU A 44 9.21 -0.08 -13.75
N VAL A 45 9.98 0.74 -14.48
CA VAL A 45 9.82 0.88 -15.94
C VAL A 45 10.08 -0.44 -16.65
N ARG A 46 11.13 -1.17 -16.24
CA ARG A 46 11.40 -2.50 -16.80
C ARG A 46 10.29 -3.50 -16.50
N ALA A 47 9.61 -3.37 -15.37
CA ALA A 47 8.46 -4.17 -14.97
C ALA A 47 7.19 -3.87 -15.80
N GLY A 48 7.21 -2.87 -16.68
CA GLY A 48 6.09 -2.50 -17.54
C GLY A 48 5.24 -1.37 -16.98
N LEU A 49 5.68 -0.69 -15.91
CA LEU A 49 5.01 0.53 -15.44
C LEU A 49 5.36 1.69 -16.38
N VAL A 50 4.38 2.55 -16.63
CA VAL A 50 4.52 3.69 -17.53
C VAL A 50 5.37 4.78 -16.87
N ALA A 51 6.44 5.19 -17.53
CA ALA A 51 7.18 6.41 -17.19
C ALA A 51 6.55 7.61 -17.89
N SER A 52 6.61 8.78 -17.25
CA SER A 52 6.20 10.04 -17.85
C SER A 52 7.07 10.46 -19.05
N ASN A 53 8.33 10.02 -19.09
CA ASN A 53 9.28 10.30 -20.16
C ASN A 53 10.05 9.04 -20.55
N ASN A 54 10.45 8.93 -21.82
CA ASN A 54 11.26 7.81 -22.34
C ASN A 54 12.72 7.83 -21.86
N THR A 55 13.18 8.98 -21.39
CA THR A 55 14.56 9.19 -20.90
C THR A 55 14.57 9.71 -19.48
N VAL A 56 15.67 9.46 -18.78
CA VAL A 56 15.88 9.91 -17.41
C VAL A 56 17.22 10.61 -17.26
N SER A 57 17.26 11.67 -16.45
CA SER A 57 18.52 12.33 -16.10
C SER A 57 19.22 11.58 -14.97
N ILE A 58 20.48 11.21 -15.21
CA ILE A 58 21.35 10.56 -14.24
C ILE A 58 22.54 11.45 -13.85
N LYS A 59 22.46 12.74 -14.21
CA LYS A 59 23.49 13.75 -13.97
C LYS A 59 23.94 13.74 -12.51
N ASN A 60 25.26 13.64 -12.33
CA ASN A 60 25.93 13.64 -11.03
C ASN A 60 25.45 12.55 -10.06
N LYS A 61 24.83 11.45 -10.54
CA LYS A 61 24.42 10.32 -9.68
C LYS A 61 25.50 9.26 -9.59
N PHE A 62 26.33 9.12 -10.63
CA PHE A 62 27.45 8.18 -10.69
C PHE A 62 28.74 8.97 -10.88
N SER A 63 29.78 8.63 -10.11
CA SER A 63 31.06 9.36 -10.14
C SER A 63 31.92 8.89 -11.31
N ALA A 64 32.72 9.80 -11.90
CA ALA A 64 33.72 9.44 -12.91
C ALA A 64 34.63 8.30 -12.46
N LYS A 65 35.06 8.32 -11.19
CA LYS A 65 35.87 7.25 -10.58
C LYS A 65 35.21 5.86 -10.63
N LEU A 66 33.89 5.79 -10.52
CA LEU A 66 33.16 4.51 -10.64
C LEU A 66 33.24 4.00 -12.08
N CYS A 67 33.06 4.90 -13.06
CA CYS A 67 33.12 4.57 -14.47
C CYS A 67 34.53 4.13 -14.88
N GLU A 68 35.57 4.81 -14.38
CA GLU A 68 36.98 4.42 -14.58
C GLU A 68 37.24 2.98 -14.10
N HIS A 69 36.77 2.62 -12.90
CA HIS A 69 36.97 1.26 -12.36
C HIS A 69 36.13 0.20 -13.07
N LEU A 70 34.94 0.56 -13.59
CA LEU A 70 34.17 -0.32 -14.46
C LEU A 70 34.93 -0.61 -15.76
N GLU A 71 35.48 0.41 -16.42
CA GLU A 71 36.29 0.26 -17.65
C GLU A 71 37.60 -0.51 -17.39
N ALA A 72 38.24 -0.29 -16.24
CA ALA A 72 39.49 -0.94 -15.86
C ALA A 72 39.37 -2.46 -15.69
N THR A 73 38.15 -3.00 -15.60
CA THR A 73 37.93 -4.46 -15.60
C THR A 73 38.33 -5.12 -16.92
N GLY A 74 38.31 -4.38 -18.04
CA GLY A 74 38.54 -4.91 -19.38
C GLY A 74 37.39 -5.73 -19.96
N ASP A 75 36.25 -5.83 -19.26
CA ASP A 75 35.05 -6.49 -19.78
C ASP A 75 34.23 -5.51 -20.64
N LEU A 76 33.77 -5.97 -21.81
CA LEU A 76 32.91 -5.19 -22.69
C LEU A 76 31.58 -4.82 -22.01
N GLU A 77 31.05 -5.72 -21.17
CA GLU A 77 29.82 -5.51 -20.40
C GLU A 77 29.98 -4.31 -19.45
N TYR A 78 31.04 -4.29 -18.65
CA TYR A 78 31.31 -3.21 -17.69
C TYR A 78 31.70 -1.89 -18.39
N SER A 79 32.40 -1.96 -19.52
CA SER A 79 32.72 -0.78 -20.33
C SER A 79 31.47 -0.12 -20.93
N SER A 80 30.51 -0.93 -21.42
CA SER A 80 29.22 -0.41 -21.89
C SER A 80 28.42 0.23 -20.75
N ALA A 81 28.47 -0.35 -19.54
CA ALA A 81 27.82 0.21 -18.37
C ALA A 81 28.45 1.56 -17.97
N ALA A 82 29.78 1.67 -17.96
CA ALA A 82 30.49 2.92 -17.69
C ALA A 82 30.13 4.04 -18.69
N SER A 83 30.07 3.71 -19.97
CA SER A 83 29.64 4.65 -21.03
C SER A 83 28.20 5.12 -20.82
N CYS A 84 27.29 4.24 -20.40
CA CYS A 84 25.93 4.65 -20.04
C CYS A 84 25.89 5.54 -18.78
N LEU A 85 26.57 5.12 -17.70
CA LEU A 85 26.51 5.78 -16.38
C LEU A 85 27.21 7.15 -16.34
N SER A 86 28.06 7.45 -17.32
CA SER A 86 28.74 8.74 -17.47
C SER A 86 27.92 9.80 -18.22
N LYS A 87 26.83 9.43 -18.89
CA LYS A 87 25.94 10.37 -19.61
C LYS A 87 25.12 11.23 -18.63
N GLU A 88 24.68 12.40 -19.08
CA GLU A 88 23.75 13.22 -18.26
C GLU A 88 22.30 12.70 -18.33
N THR A 89 21.91 12.14 -19.49
CA THR A 89 20.56 11.65 -19.79
C THR A 89 20.65 10.35 -20.58
N VAL A 90 19.80 9.37 -20.26
CA VAL A 90 19.82 8.02 -20.83
C VAL A 90 18.40 7.49 -21.06
N ALA A 91 18.23 6.58 -22.01
CA ALA A 91 16.99 5.82 -22.16
C ALA A 91 16.83 4.81 -21.02
N TRP A 92 15.59 4.54 -20.60
CA TRP A 92 15.33 3.61 -19.49
C TRP A 92 15.87 2.19 -19.71
N ASP A 93 15.76 1.67 -20.93
CA ASP A 93 16.25 0.33 -21.25
C ASP A 93 17.79 0.24 -21.22
N GLU A 94 18.47 1.27 -21.77
CA GLU A 94 19.92 1.38 -21.70
C GLU A 94 20.40 1.45 -20.25
N PHE A 95 19.72 2.28 -19.45
CA PHE A 95 20.02 2.45 -18.04
C PHE A 95 19.81 1.16 -17.25
N TYR A 96 18.70 0.45 -17.49
CA TYR A 96 18.43 -0.84 -16.84
C TYR A 96 19.55 -1.85 -17.10
N ARG A 97 20.03 -1.98 -18.35
CA ARG A 97 21.15 -2.89 -18.68
C ARG A 97 22.43 -2.50 -17.93
N ALA A 98 22.75 -1.20 -17.89
CA ALA A 98 23.89 -0.72 -17.13
C ALA A 98 23.77 -1.01 -15.62
N LEU A 99 22.55 -0.98 -15.07
CA LEU A 99 22.30 -1.35 -13.67
C LEU A 99 22.49 -2.85 -13.40
N GLN A 100 22.18 -3.73 -14.36
CA GLN A 100 22.45 -5.17 -14.22
C GLN A 100 23.96 -5.43 -14.13
N SER A 101 24.74 -4.78 -14.99
CA SER A 101 26.20 -4.89 -14.95
C SER A 101 26.79 -4.24 -13.70
N LEU A 102 26.22 -3.12 -13.24
CA LEU A 102 26.63 -2.50 -11.98
C LEU A 102 26.32 -3.39 -10.76
N GLU A 103 25.16 -4.03 -10.72
CA GLU A 103 24.82 -5.02 -9.68
C GLU A 103 25.86 -6.15 -9.66
N LYS A 104 26.16 -6.72 -10.83
CA LYS A 104 27.15 -7.79 -11.00
C LYS A 104 28.53 -7.34 -10.51
N PHE A 105 28.95 -6.12 -10.88
CA PHE A 105 30.21 -5.51 -10.45
C PHE A 105 30.34 -5.40 -8.92
N ILE A 106 29.26 -4.98 -8.25
CA ILE A 106 29.20 -4.86 -6.78
C ILE A 106 29.19 -6.25 -6.13
N ARG A 107 28.41 -7.19 -6.66
CA ARG A 107 28.22 -8.53 -6.09
C ARG A 107 29.45 -9.40 -6.18
N GLU A 108 30.13 -9.39 -7.33
CA GLU A 108 31.33 -10.20 -7.56
C GLU A 108 32.53 -9.74 -6.73
N LYS A 109 32.46 -8.52 -6.15
CA LYS A 109 33.55 -7.91 -5.39
C LYS A 109 34.89 -8.07 -6.09
N ASN A 110 34.89 -7.81 -7.40
CA ASN A 110 36.11 -7.93 -8.18
C ASN A 110 37.17 -6.92 -7.65
N ASN A 111 38.41 -7.11 -8.09
CA ASN A 111 39.53 -6.29 -7.62
C ASN A 111 39.27 -4.79 -7.86
N GLU A 112 38.63 -4.44 -8.98
CA GLU A 112 38.33 -3.06 -9.33
C GLU A 112 37.23 -2.42 -8.48
N TYR A 113 36.16 -3.16 -8.15
CA TYR A 113 35.13 -2.69 -7.22
C TYR A 113 35.71 -2.50 -5.82
N THR A 114 36.56 -3.42 -5.37
CA THR A 114 37.21 -3.32 -4.05
C THR A 114 38.12 -2.08 -3.97
N LYS A 115 38.89 -1.79 -5.03
CA LYS A 115 39.69 -0.55 -5.14
C LYS A 115 38.81 0.69 -5.14
N PHE A 116 37.73 0.69 -5.91
CA PHE A 116 36.78 1.79 -5.96
C PHE A 116 36.14 2.05 -4.59
N GLU A 117 35.72 0.99 -3.89
CA GLU A 117 35.09 1.07 -2.58
C GLU A 117 36.10 1.59 -1.53
N HIS A 118 37.35 1.12 -1.55
CA HIS A 118 38.42 1.66 -0.72
C HIS A 118 38.60 3.16 -0.96
N TRP A 119 38.72 3.59 -2.22
CA TRP A 119 38.82 5.00 -2.56
C TRP A 119 37.61 5.80 -2.07
N TYR A 120 36.39 5.27 -2.24
CA TYR A 120 35.16 5.94 -1.87
C TYR A 120 35.04 6.18 -0.36
N ILE A 121 35.47 5.20 0.43
CA ILE A 121 35.41 5.22 1.90
C ILE A 121 36.54 6.06 2.50
N ASN A 122 37.75 5.99 1.94
CA ASN A 122 38.96 6.49 2.60
C ASN A 122 39.57 7.72 1.93
N GLU A 123 39.55 7.81 0.59
CA GLU A 123 40.38 8.75 -0.17
C GLU A 123 39.58 9.88 -0.82
N ARG A 124 38.27 9.72 -0.96
CA ARG A 124 37.39 10.73 -1.56
C ARG A 124 37.37 12.02 -0.72
N PRO A 125 37.31 13.22 -1.34
CA PRO A 125 37.04 14.45 -0.61
C PRO A 125 35.75 14.34 0.23
N LYS A 126 35.86 14.65 1.52
CA LYS A 126 34.78 14.54 2.52
C LYS A 126 34.18 13.12 2.55
N ALA A 127 35.02 12.09 2.57
CA ALA A 127 34.56 10.72 2.71
C ALA A 127 33.83 10.54 4.05
N SER A 128 32.67 9.89 4.02
CA SER A 128 31.88 9.63 5.23
C SER A 128 32.27 8.35 5.97
N GLY A 129 33.17 7.54 5.39
CA GLY A 129 33.50 6.21 5.88
C GLY A 129 32.45 5.14 5.55
N GLU A 130 31.38 5.50 4.84
CA GLU A 130 30.30 4.58 4.47
C GLU A 130 30.51 3.97 3.08
N LEU A 131 29.96 2.78 2.90
CA LEU A 131 29.97 2.06 1.62
C LEU A 131 29.29 2.89 0.52
N TRP A 132 29.75 2.71 -0.73
CA TRP A 132 29.10 3.37 -1.88
C TRP A 132 27.68 2.87 -2.10
N ALA A 133 27.49 1.56 -1.97
CA ALA A 133 26.18 0.92 -1.93
C ALA A 133 25.84 0.58 -0.47
N ASP A 134 24.89 1.32 0.08
CA ASP A 134 24.28 0.99 1.37
C ASP A 134 23.42 -0.30 1.25
N GLU A 135 23.01 -0.85 2.39
CA GLU A 135 22.25 -2.10 2.42
C GLU A 135 20.91 -1.99 1.67
N GLU A 136 20.24 -0.84 1.72
CA GLU A 136 19.01 -0.61 0.96
C GLU A 136 19.24 -0.60 -0.55
N LEU A 137 20.31 0.05 -1.03
CA LEU A 137 20.66 0.07 -2.44
C LEU A 137 21.00 -1.35 -2.93
N LYS A 138 21.73 -2.13 -2.12
CA LYS A 138 21.99 -3.55 -2.43
C LYS A 138 20.70 -4.36 -2.50
N LYS A 139 19.75 -4.13 -1.59
CA LYS A 139 18.42 -4.78 -1.64
C LYS A 139 17.65 -4.43 -2.91
N ILE A 140 17.66 -3.17 -3.34
CA ILE A 140 17.03 -2.73 -4.61
C ILE A 140 17.71 -3.42 -5.79
N LEU A 141 19.04 -3.33 -5.89
CA LEU A 141 19.80 -3.90 -7.00
C LEU A 141 19.69 -5.43 -7.04
N GLY A 142 19.60 -6.10 -5.88
CA GLY A 142 19.51 -7.56 -5.78
C GLY A 142 18.32 -8.17 -6.53
N ILE A 143 17.25 -7.42 -6.79
CA ILE A 143 16.13 -7.92 -7.62
C ILE A 143 16.55 -8.16 -9.08
N LEU A 144 17.58 -7.45 -9.57
CA LEU A 144 18.09 -7.54 -10.93
C LEU A 144 18.80 -8.86 -11.21
N GLN A 145 19.22 -9.58 -10.16
CA GLN A 145 19.83 -10.91 -10.26
C GLN A 145 18.83 -11.95 -10.78
N TYR A 146 17.54 -11.73 -10.58
CA TYR A 146 16.49 -12.71 -10.84
C TYR A 146 15.63 -12.27 -12.02
N GLN A 147 15.66 -13.03 -13.12
CA GLN A 147 14.86 -12.75 -14.32
C GLN A 147 13.37 -12.57 -14.03
N ASN A 148 12.83 -13.32 -13.05
CA ASN A 148 11.42 -13.24 -12.67
C ASN A 148 11.10 -12.14 -11.65
N GLY A 149 12.10 -11.56 -10.97
CA GLY A 149 11.85 -10.61 -9.88
C GLY A 149 11.17 -9.34 -10.36
N VAL A 150 11.63 -8.81 -11.49
CA VAL A 150 11.04 -7.63 -12.14
C VAL A 150 9.64 -7.92 -12.71
N ARG A 151 9.40 -9.15 -13.20
CA ARG A 151 8.10 -9.54 -13.78
C ARG A 151 6.97 -9.54 -12.73
N ILE A 152 7.28 -9.90 -11.48
CA ILE A 152 6.28 -9.94 -10.41
C ILE A 152 5.78 -8.52 -10.08
N ILE A 153 6.67 -7.52 -10.14
CA ILE A 153 6.29 -6.10 -9.96
C ILE A 153 5.27 -5.69 -11.02
N GLY A 154 5.43 -6.14 -12.27
CA GLY A 154 4.55 -5.77 -13.39
C GLY A 154 3.07 -6.13 -13.20
N LYS A 155 2.73 -7.03 -12.26
CA LYS A 155 1.35 -7.37 -11.93
C LYS A 155 0.52 -6.17 -11.43
N VAL A 156 1.16 -5.13 -10.88
CA VAL A 156 0.49 -3.91 -10.39
C VAL A 156 0.22 -2.88 -11.48
N ALA A 157 0.78 -3.06 -12.69
CA ALA A 157 0.76 -2.04 -13.73
C ALA A 157 -0.65 -1.52 -14.09
N PRO A 158 -1.72 -2.35 -14.15
CA PRO A 158 -3.07 -1.87 -14.43
C PRO A 158 -3.62 -0.90 -13.37
N GLN A 159 -3.10 -0.95 -12.14
CA GLN A 159 -3.52 -0.11 -11.01
C GLN A 159 -2.51 0.99 -10.68
N HIS A 160 -1.56 1.26 -11.59
CA HIS A 160 -0.54 2.30 -11.43
C HIS A 160 -0.74 3.41 -12.47
N THR A 161 -0.53 4.67 -12.07
CA THR A 161 -0.54 5.82 -12.98
C THR A 161 0.76 6.63 -12.87
N SER A 162 1.17 7.24 -13.98
CA SER A 162 2.33 8.13 -14.05
C SER A 162 1.98 9.60 -13.84
N GLU A 163 0.70 9.91 -13.69
CA GLU A 163 0.17 11.28 -13.68
C GLU A 163 0.04 11.88 -12.28
N THR A 164 -0.02 11.03 -11.24
CA THR A 164 -0.17 11.47 -9.85
C THR A 164 1.17 11.64 -9.17
N ASN A 165 1.34 12.74 -8.45
CA ASN A 165 2.56 13.04 -7.66
C ASN A 165 2.33 13.01 -6.15
N SER A 166 1.12 12.65 -5.71
CA SER A 166 0.68 12.55 -4.32
C SER A 166 0.23 11.13 -4.00
N ASP A 167 0.22 10.79 -2.71
CA ASP A 167 -0.33 9.53 -2.24
C ASP A 167 -1.85 9.61 -2.17
N TYR A 168 -2.54 8.75 -2.93
CA TYR A 168 -4.00 8.74 -3.03
C TYR A 168 -4.70 8.63 -1.67
N ALA A 169 -4.12 7.92 -0.69
CA ALA A 169 -4.73 7.80 0.63
C ALA A 169 -4.72 9.14 1.38
N SER A 170 -3.66 9.94 1.20
CA SER A 170 -3.57 11.29 1.75
C SER A 170 -4.54 12.24 1.06
N ASP A 171 -4.67 12.14 -0.26
CA ASP A 171 -5.62 12.96 -1.03
C ASP A 171 -7.07 12.67 -0.63
N ILE A 172 -7.43 11.39 -0.50
CA ILE A 172 -8.75 10.95 0.00
C ILE A 172 -9.02 11.52 1.39
N TYR A 173 -8.06 11.43 2.31
CA TYR A 173 -8.23 12.00 3.66
C TYR A 173 -8.47 13.51 3.61
N ASN A 174 -7.70 14.25 2.80
CA ASN A 174 -7.86 15.70 2.66
C ASN A 174 -9.25 16.06 2.10
N ASP A 175 -9.73 15.31 1.11
CA ASP A 175 -11.08 15.50 0.56
C ASP A 175 -12.16 15.26 1.61
N LEU A 176 -12.06 14.17 2.39
CA LEU A 176 -12.96 13.88 3.50
C LEU A 176 -12.92 14.98 4.58
N ALA A 177 -11.72 15.46 4.92
CA ALA A 177 -11.54 16.54 5.91
C ALA A 177 -12.19 17.87 5.46
N THR A 178 -12.31 18.09 4.14
CA THR A 178 -13.05 19.23 3.57
C THR A 178 -14.56 18.99 3.41
N GLY A 179 -15.05 17.80 3.79
CA GLY A 179 -16.48 17.46 3.76
C GLY A 179 -16.98 16.90 2.43
N LYS A 180 -16.09 16.41 1.56
CA LYS A 180 -16.50 15.79 0.29
C LYS A 180 -16.97 14.35 0.49
N LEU A 181 -17.90 13.92 -0.36
CA LEU A 181 -18.19 12.51 -0.58
C LEU A 181 -17.11 11.92 -1.47
N VAL A 182 -16.42 10.89 -0.99
CA VAL A 182 -15.42 10.13 -1.75
C VAL A 182 -15.98 8.74 -2.03
N ILE A 183 -16.03 8.37 -3.32
CA ILE A 183 -16.42 7.04 -3.78
C ILE A 183 -15.17 6.36 -4.35
N VAL A 184 -14.82 5.20 -3.81
CA VAL A 184 -13.68 4.40 -4.27
C VAL A 184 -14.20 3.21 -5.06
N ASP A 185 -14.03 3.25 -6.39
CA ASP A 185 -14.39 2.13 -7.26
C ASP A 185 -13.31 1.04 -7.20
N GLN A 186 -13.69 -0.14 -6.73
CA GLN A 186 -12.84 -1.32 -6.62
C GLN A 186 -13.24 -2.45 -7.58
N SER A 187 -14.20 -2.20 -8.49
CA SER A 187 -14.81 -3.23 -9.35
C SER A 187 -13.84 -3.88 -10.34
N THR A 188 -12.76 -3.21 -10.70
CA THR A 188 -11.81 -3.67 -11.74
C THR A 188 -10.47 -4.18 -11.19
N GLY A 189 -10.33 -4.30 -9.86
CA GLY A 189 -9.07 -4.61 -9.19
C GLY A 189 -8.85 -6.09 -8.90
N ASP A 190 -7.59 -6.51 -8.85
CA ASP A 190 -7.20 -7.74 -8.14
C ASP A 190 -7.59 -7.61 -6.67
N THR A 191 -8.24 -8.63 -6.09
CA THR A 191 -8.74 -8.60 -4.70
C THR A 191 -7.64 -8.25 -3.69
N THR A 192 -6.40 -8.70 -3.92
CA THR A 192 -5.26 -8.40 -3.06
C THR A 192 -4.90 -6.91 -3.10
N ILE A 193 -4.93 -6.29 -4.29
CA ILE A 193 -4.66 -4.85 -4.44
C ILE A 193 -5.80 -4.05 -3.80
N SER A 194 -7.04 -4.48 -4.04
CA SER A 194 -8.23 -3.85 -3.49
C SER A 194 -8.17 -3.80 -1.96
N ASN A 195 -7.91 -4.95 -1.33
CA ASN A 195 -7.77 -5.08 0.13
C ASN A 195 -6.60 -4.24 0.67
N ALA A 196 -5.44 -4.28 0.01
CA ALA A 196 -4.29 -3.49 0.40
C ALA A 196 -4.57 -1.97 0.32
N SER A 197 -5.29 -1.54 -0.71
CA SER A 197 -5.67 -0.14 -0.92
C SER A 197 -6.69 0.32 0.11
N ALA A 198 -7.73 -0.48 0.37
CA ALA A 198 -8.72 -0.21 1.40
C ALA A 198 -8.08 -0.12 2.80
N ARG A 199 -7.20 -1.06 3.13
CA ARG A 199 -6.42 -1.05 4.39
C ARG A 199 -5.58 0.22 4.49
N ARG A 200 -4.88 0.63 3.42
CA ARG A 200 -4.08 1.87 3.39
C ARG A 200 -4.94 3.11 3.64
N ILE A 201 -6.07 3.24 2.94
CA ILE A 201 -7.01 4.36 3.11
C ILE A 201 -7.52 4.43 4.54
N MET A 202 -8.01 3.29 5.07
CA MET A 202 -8.51 3.23 6.45
C MET A 202 -7.41 3.56 7.48
N THR A 203 -6.17 3.13 7.23
CA THR A 203 -5.02 3.42 8.10
C THR A 203 -4.69 4.91 8.08
N MET A 204 -4.71 5.55 6.91
CA MET A 204 -4.50 6.99 6.78
C MET A 204 -5.56 7.78 7.54
N ILE A 205 -6.84 7.46 7.35
CA ILE A 205 -7.96 8.12 8.05
C ILE A 205 -7.81 7.97 9.56
N PHE A 206 -7.55 6.74 10.02
CA PHE A 206 -7.41 6.43 11.43
C PHE A 206 -6.26 7.20 12.08
N GLU A 207 -5.06 7.14 11.50
CA GLU A 207 -3.87 7.75 12.11
C GLU A 207 -3.94 9.28 12.05
N LYS A 208 -4.52 9.88 10.99
CA LYS A 208 -4.74 11.33 10.92
C LYS A 208 -5.74 11.85 11.96
N ASN A 209 -6.87 11.16 12.14
CA ASN A 209 -7.82 11.53 13.18
C ASN A 209 -7.24 11.33 14.58
N LYS A 210 -6.42 10.28 14.77
CA LYS A 210 -5.69 10.05 16.03
C LYS A 210 -4.64 11.13 16.32
N GLU A 211 -3.91 11.60 15.31
CA GLU A 211 -2.97 12.73 15.44
C GLU A 211 -3.68 14.01 15.91
N LEU A 212 -4.88 14.29 15.39
CA LEU A 212 -5.71 15.43 15.83
C LEU A 212 -6.20 15.25 17.26
N PHE A 213 -6.75 14.07 17.57
CA PHE A 213 -7.24 13.73 18.91
C PHE A 213 -6.16 13.88 19.99
N ILE A 214 -4.94 13.38 19.74
CA ILE A 214 -3.81 13.48 20.69
C ILE A 214 -3.40 14.93 20.94
N ARG A 215 -3.55 15.81 19.94
CA ARG A 215 -3.29 17.26 20.07
C ARG A 215 -4.41 18.02 20.77
N GLY A 216 -5.51 17.36 21.14
CA GLY A 216 -6.71 18.01 21.68
C GLY A 216 -7.51 18.79 20.64
N GLU A 217 -7.24 18.55 19.35
CA GLU A 217 -8.01 19.10 18.24
C GLU A 217 -9.19 18.15 17.93
N SER A 218 -10.29 18.70 17.40
CA SER A 218 -11.47 17.90 17.02
C SER A 218 -11.33 17.46 15.56
N PRO A 219 -11.16 16.15 15.28
CA PRO A 219 -11.18 15.65 13.92
C PRO A 219 -12.57 15.75 13.30
N LYS A 220 -12.64 15.69 11.96
CA LYS A 220 -13.92 15.63 11.24
C LYS A 220 -14.58 14.28 11.45
N ASP A 221 -15.91 14.30 11.56
CA ASP A 221 -16.73 13.09 11.53
C ASP A 221 -16.66 12.45 10.15
N ILE A 222 -16.11 11.23 10.09
CA ILE A 222 -15.96 10.45 8.86
C ILE A 222 -16.76 9.15 9.02
N LEU A 223 -17.67 8.89 8.09
CA LEU A 223 -18.42 7.65 8.01
C LEU A 223 -17.92 6.81 6.83
N VAL A 224 -17.32 5.66 7.12
CA VAL A 224 -16.77 4.75 6.12
C VAL A 224 -17.80 3.67 5.80
N TYR A 225 -18.15 3.53 4.52
CA TYR A 225 -19.00 2.47 4.02
C TYR A 225 -18.14 1.39 3.33
N ALA A 226 -18.17 0.18 3.86
CA ALA A 226 -17.50 -0.99 3.30
C ALA A 226 -18.54 -1.96 2.73
N GLU A 227 -18.69 -1.96 1.40
CA GLU A 227 -19.48 -2.97 0.69
C GLU A 227 -18.72 -4.30 0.57
N GLU A 228 -19.47 -5.39 0.45
CA GLU A 228 -18.94 -6.77 0.41
C GLU A 228 -17.85 -7.03 1.48
N ALA A 229 -18.18 -6.63 2.71
CA ALA A 229 -17.24 -6.49 3.80
C ALA A 229 -16.53 -7.78 4.21
N HIS A 230 -17.04 -8.96 3.82
CA HIS A 230 -16.33 -10.23 4.00
C HIS A 230 -15.03 -10.32 3.17
N ASN A 231 -14.86 -9.48 2.14
CA ASN A 231 -13.62 -9.37 1.39
C ASN A 231 -12.59 -8.44 2.06
N LEU A 232 -13.06 -7.41 2.77
CA LEU A 232 -12.21 -6.34 3.32
C LEU A 232 -11.86 -6.54 4.80
N LEU A 233 -12.83 -6.99 5.59
CA LEU A 233 -12.69 -7.17 7.04
C LEU A 233 -12.05 -8.53 7.33
N PRO A 234 -11.18 -8.63 8.34
CA PRO A 234 -10.50 -9.88 8.66
C PRO A 234 -11.50 -10.96 9.14
N PRO A 235 -11.21 -12.25 8.90
CA PRO A 235 -11.99 -13.36 9.43
C PRO A 235 -11.66 -13.65 10.90
N ASP A 236 -12.50 -14.43 11.58
CA ASP A 236 -12.29 -14.82 12.99
C ASP A 236 -11.04 -15.70 13.22
N THR A 237 -10.55 -16.36 12.16
CA THR A 237 -9.30 -17.12 12.19
C THR A 237 -8.07 -16.22 12.32
N GLU A 238 -8.17 -14.96 11.88
CA GLU A 238 -7.10 -13.97 12.00
C GLU A 238 -7.22 -13.25 13.35
N LYS A 239 -6.32 -13.60 14.28
CA LYS A 239 -6.29 -13.03 15.64
C LYS A 239 -5.41 -11.78 15.75
N ASP A 240 -5.24 -11.06 14.65
CA ASP A 240 -4.56 -9.77 14.68
C ASP A 240 -5.51 -8.69 15.21
N TYR A 241 -5.37 -8.35 16.49
CA TYR A 241 -6.14 -7.25 17.10
C TYR A 241 -5.56 -5.87 16.80
N THR A 242 -4.39 -5.81 16.15
CA THR A 242 -3.78 -4.58 15.66
C THR A 242 -4.22 -4.23 14.24
N ASP A 243 -4.98 -5.11 13.60
CA ASP A 243 -5.64 -4.88 12.33
C ASP A 243 -6.47 -3.58 12.35
N ILE A 244 -6.35 -2.79 11.29
CA ILE A 244 -6.91 -1.46 11.25
C ILE A 244 -8.44 -1.45 11.34
N TRP A 245 -9.12 -2.45 10.76
CA TRP A 245 -10.57 -2.55 10.81
C TRP A 245 -11.04 -2.89 12.22
N VAL A 246 -10.32 -3.79 12.89
CA VAL A 246 -10.58 -4.19 14.28
C VAL A 246 -10.37 -3.02 15.24
N ARG A 247 -9.28 -2.27 15.04
CA ARG A 247 -9.01 -1.04 15.80
C ARG A 247 -10.08 0.01 15.54
N THR A 248 -10.49 0.22 14.29
CA THR A 248 -11.54 1.16 13.92
C THR A 248 -12.87 0.80 14.60
N ALA A 249 -13.25 -0.48 14.62
CA ALA A 249 -14.47 -0.93 15.31
C ALA A 249 -14.43 -0.66 16.83
N LYS A 250 -13.25 -0.79 17.48
CA LYS A 250 -13.10 -0.59 18.94
C LYS A 250 -12.89 0.86 19.35
N GLU A 251 -12.14 1.62 18.55
CA GLU A 251 -11.59 2.93 18.92
C GLU A 251 -12.19 4.08 18.09
N GLY A 252 -12.84 3.78 16.95
CA GLY A 252 -13.30 4.76 15.97
C GLY A 252 -14.18 5.86 16.55
N ALA A 253 -15.04 5.54 17.53
CA ALA A 253 -15.89 6.52 18.20
C ALA A 253 -15.10 7.65 18.89
N LYS A 254 -13.91 7.36 19.45
CA LYS A 254 -13.03 8.39 20.05
C LYS A 254 -12.37 9.27 18.99
N LEU A 255 -12.24 8.74 17.78
CA LEU A 255 -11.55 9.37 16.66
C LEU A 255 -12.52 9.99 15.66
N HIS A 256 -13.82 10.07 15.98
CA HIS A 256 -14.85 10.57 15.06
C HIS A 256 -14.92 9.77 13.74
N ILE A 257 -14.73 8.45 13.84
CA ILE A 257 -14.81 7.52 12.71
C ILE A 257 -15.95 6.53 12.97
N GLY A 258 -16.96 6.55 12.10
CA GLY A 258 -17.98 5.53 12.03
C GLY A 258 -17.66 4.50 10.94
N LEU A 259 -17.94 3.22 11.21
CA LEU A 259 -17.82 2.14 10.24
C LEU A 259 -19.21 1.56 9.97
N VAL A 260 -19.64 1.61 8.72
CA VAL A 260 -20.81 0.92 8.19
C VAL A 260 -20.29 -0.16 7.25
N TYR A 261 -20.67 -1.41 7.47
CA TYR A 261 -20.22 -2.52 6.65
C TYR A 261 -21.40 -3.39 6.25
N ILE A 262 -21.39 -3.84 5.00
CA ILE A 262 -22.47 -4.61 4.38
C ILE A 262 -21.91 -5.97 3.97
N THR A 263 -22.55 -7.05 4.40
CA THR A 263 -22.14 -8.42 4.04
C THR A 263 -23.34 -9.37 4.04
N GLN A 264 -23.26 -10.41 3.22
CA GLN A 264 -24.17 -11.57 3.23
C GLN A 264 -23.62 -12.71 4.11
N GLU A 265 -22.32 -12.69 4.41
CA GLU A 265 -21.60 -13.68 5.20
C GLU A 265 -21.20 -13.05 6.55
N VAL A 266 -22.08 -13.16 7.54
CA VAL A 266 -21.85 -12.66 8.90
C VAL A 266 -20.76 -13.48 9.59
N SER A 267 -20.74 -14.79 9.35
CA SER A 267 -19.78 -15.73 9.91
C SER A 267 -18.34 -15.51 9.44
N SER A 268 -18.16 -14.89 8.27
CA SER A 268 -16.86 -14.53 7.70
C SER A 268 -16.22 -13.30 8.36
N ILE A 269 -16.95 -12.53 9.19
CA ILE A 269 -16.43 -11.33 9.85
C ILE A 269 -15.86 -11.66 11.22
N GLN A 270 -14.70 -11.10 11.57
CA GLN A 270 -14.10 -11.28 12.90
C GLN A 270 -15.07 -10.87 14.02
N LYS A 271 -15.20 -11.74 15.05
CA LYS A 271 -16.16 -11.56 16.15
C LYS A 271 -15.99 -10.26 16.93
N ASN A 272 -14.78 -9.72 17.01
CA ASN A 272 -14.57 -8.45 17.71
C ASN A 272 -15.19 -7.27 16.99
N ILE A 273 -15.24 -7.28 15.65
CA ILE A 273 -15.92 -6.24 14.89
C ILE A 273 -17.43 -6.34 15.16
N LEU A 274 -17.99 -7.55 15.05
CA LEU A 274 -19.41 -7.80 15.33
C LEU A 274 -19.80 -7.38 16.76
N LYS A 275 -18.98 -7.71 17.77
CA LYS A 275 -19.24 -7.33 19.18
C LYS A 275 -19.22 -5.82 19.43
N ASN A 276 -18.46 -5.05 18.65
CA ASN A 276 -18.41 -3.58 18.77
C ASN A 276 -19.44 -2.89 17.86
N THR A 277 -20.26 -3.65 17.13
CA THR A 277 -21.27 -3.11 16.23
C THR A 277 -22.52 -2.74 17.01
N ALA A 278 -22.78 -1.44 17.08
CA ALA A 278 -23.84 -0.87 17.91
C ALA A 278 -25.21 -0.85 17.21
N ASN A 279 -25.22 -0.78 15.87
CA ASN A 279 -26.43 -0.69 15.06
C ASN A 279 -26.45 -1.83 14.03
N TRP A 280 -27.59 -2.52 13.93
CA TRP A 280 -27.79 -3.67 13.05
C TRP A 280 -29.03 -3.48 12.19
N PHE A 281 -28.86 -3.77 10.90
CA PHE A 281 -29.92 -3.72 9.89
C PHE A 281 -29.96 -5.08 9.20
N ILE A 282 -30.91 -5.92 9.59
CA ILE A 282 -30.95 -7.32 9.19
C ILE A 282 -32.07 -7.54 8.18
N CYS A 283 -31.66 -7.84 6.94
CA CYS A 283 -32.53 -8.27 5.87
C CYS A 283 -32.71 -9.80 5.90
N HIS A 284 -33.34 -10.34 4.85
CA HIS A 284 -33.38 -11.77 4.60
C HIS A 284 -31.97 -12.38 4.48
N LEU A 285 -31.74 -13.50 5.16
CA LEU A 285 -30.57 -14.37 4.94
C LEU A 285 -31.08 -15.75 4.52
N ASN A 286 -30.56 -16.29 3.41
CA ASN A 286 -30.99 -17.58 2.87
C ASN A 286 -30.26 -18.80 3.49
N ASN A 287 -29.32 -18.56 4.40
CA ASN A 287 -28.46 -19.58 5.00
C ASN A 287 -28.75 -19.70 6.51
N SER A 288 -29.02 -20.92 6.97
CA SER A 288 -29.25 -21.23 8.38
C SER A 288 -28.02 -21.04 9.26
N ASP A 289 -26.82 -21.25 8.71
CA ASP A 289 -25.58 -21.09 9.47
C ASP A 289 -25.27 -19.61 9.72
N GLU A 290 -25.46 -18.75 8.70
CA GLU A 290 -25.35 -17.30 8.84
C GLU A 290 -26.38 -16.73 9.82
N THR A 291 -27.61 -17.23 9.75
CA THR A 291 -28.66 -16.83 10.70
C THR A 291 -28.30 -17.28 12.11
N ARG A 292 -27.74 -18.47 12.29
CA ARG A 292 -27.31 -18.98 13.60
C ARG A 292 -26.15 -18.16 14.17
N GLU A 293 -25.21 -17.69 13.34
CA GLU A 293 -24.16 -16.78 13.79
C GLU A 293 -24.75 -15.45 14.28
N LEU A 294 -25.68 -14.88 13.51
CA LEU A 294 -26.37 -13.65 13.85
C LEU A 294 -27.18 -13.77 15.16
N CYS A 295 -27.83 -14.91 15.40
CA CYS A 295 -28.60 -15.18 16.62
C CYS A 295 -27.77 -15.16 17.93
N LYS A 296 -26.44 -15.07 17.85
CA LYS A 296 -25.57 -14.89 19.02
C LYS A 296 -25.56 -13.46 19.55
N PHE A 297 -26.12 -12.51 18.80
CA PHE A 297 -26.14 -11.08 19.13
C PHE A 297 -27.56 -10.63 19.46
N TYR A 298 -27.70 -9.83 20.52
CA TYR A 298 -28.99 -9.30 20.99
C TYR A 298 -30.08 -10.39 21.07
N ASP A 299 -31.33 -10.00 20.84
CA ASP A 299 -32.49 -10.89 20.84
C ASP A 299 -32.82 -11.40 19.42
N PHE A 300 -31.83 -11.44 18.50
CA PHE A 300 -32.07 -11.87 17.11
C PHE A 300 -32.54 -13.32 17.00
N LYS A 301 -32.29 -14.13 18.02
CA LYS A 301 -32.81 -15.49 18.14
C LYS A 301 -34.34 -15.55 18.00
N ASP A 302 -35.07 -14.57 18.52
CA ASP A 302 -36.54 -14.53 18.42
C ASP A 302 -37.02 -14.28 16.97
N PHE A 303 -36.12 -13.79 16.11
CA PHE A 303 -36.40 -13.46 14.72
C PHE A 303 -35.83 -14.47 13.71
N GLU A 304 -35.15 -15.53 14.16
CA GLU A 304 -34.45 -16.52 13.30
C GLU A 304 -35.33 -17.02 12.15
N HIS A 305 -36.52 -17.54 12.46
CA HIS A 305 -37.45 -18.04 11.45
C HIS A 305 -37.92 -16.95 10.48
N SER A 306 -38.05 -15.72 10.97
CA SER A 306 -38.50 -14.58 10.17
C SER A 306 -37.39 -14.11 9.22
N ILE A 307 -36.13 -14.07 9.69
CA ILE A 307 -34.94 -13.72 8.89
C ILE A 307 -34.76 -14.72 7.74
N LEU A 308 -34.98 -16.01 7.99
CA LEU A 308 -34.86 -17.08 6.99
C LEU A 308 -35.97 -17.11 5.93
N ARG A 309 -37.15 -16.57 6.23
CA ARG A 309 -38.35 -16.74 5.39
C ARG A 309 -38.85 -15.47 4.71
N ALA A 310 -38.69 -14.31 5.36
CA ALA A 310 -39.25 -13.06 4.87
C ALA A 310 -38.35 -12.47 3.78
N GLN A 311 -38.69 -12.74 2.51
CA GLN A 311 -37.95 -12.30 1.32
C GLN A 311 -38.37 -10.91 0.80
N ASP A 312 -39.29 -10.24 1.50
CA ASP A 312 -39.84 -8.96 1.09
C ASP A 312 -38.73 -7.90 0.98
N LYS A 313 -38.56 -7.33 -0.23
CA LYS A 313 -37.53 -6.32 -0.48
C LYS A 313 -37.79 -5.08 0.38
N GLY A 314 -36.77 -4.63 1.09
CA GLY A 314 -36.86 -3.51 2.02
C GLY A 314 -37.45 -3.87 3.39
N PHE A 315 -37.87 -5.11 3.64
CA PHE A 315 -38.26 -5.51 4.99
C PHE A 315 -37.02 -5.80 5.84
N VAL A 316 -36.78 -4.96 6.86
CA VAL A 316 -35.54 -4.96 7.66
C VAL A 316 -35.86 -5.01 9.14
N ARG A 317 -35.09 -5.78 9.90
CA ARG A 317 -35.11 -5.75 11.36
C ARG A 317 -34.00 -4.82 11.83
N VAL A 318 -34.39 -3.73 12.47
CA VAL A 318 -33.46 -2.67 12.89
C VAL A 318 -33.27 -2.73 14.39
N LYS A 319 -32.02 -2.77 14.82
CA LYS A 319 -31.60 -2.64 16.21
C LYS A 319 -30.56 -1.54 16.29
N THR A 320 -30.91 -0.41 16.87
CA THR A 320 -29.97 0.70 17.12
C THR A 320 -29.54 0.74 18.56
N LEU A 321 -28.42 1.41 18.84
CA LEU A 321 -27.96 1.67 20.21
C LEU A 321 -29.01 2.44 21.03
N SER A 322 -29.72 3.36 20.37
CA SER A 322 -30.73 4.22 20.96
C SER A 322 -32.07 3.54 21.25
N ASN A 323 -32.31 2.35 20.70
CA ASN A 323 -33.59 1.65 20.82
C ASN A 323 -33.42 0.33 21.56
N PHE A 324 -34.25 0.09 22.57
CA PHE A 324 -34.17 -1.14 23.37
C PHE A 324 -34.59 -2.37 22.56
N PHE A 325 -35.55 -2.24 21.65
CA PHE A 325 -36.13 -3.37 20.92
C PHE A 325 -35.65 -3.46 19.48
N VAL A 326 -35.70 -4.67 18.94
CA VAL A 326 -35.60 -4.91 17.49
C VAL A 326 -36.92 -4.50 16.85
N VAL A 327 -36.87 -3.56 15.91
CA VAL A 327 -38.06 -3.02 15.24
C VAL A 327 -38.06 -3.47 13.78
N PRO A 328 -39.06 -4.25 13.33
CA PRO A 328 -39.28 -4.50 11.91
C PRO A 328 -39.74 -3.22 11.19
N VAL A 329 -39.11 -2.87 10.09
CA VAL A 329 -39.41 -1.70 9.26
C VAL A 329 -39.47 -2.07 7.79
N GLN A 330 -40.21 -1.28 7.02
CA GLN A 330 -40.21 -1.33 5.56
C GLN A 330 -39.43 -0.13 5.02
N VAL A 331 -38.20 -0.37 4.56
CA VAL A 331 -37.36 0.60 3.88
C VAL A 331 -37.94 0.89 2.50
N LYS A 332 -38.10 2.18 2.18
CA LYS A 332 -38.56 2.62 0.86
C LYS A 332 -37.47 2.37 -0.18
N LYS A 333 -37.89 2.11 -1.41
CA LYS A 333 -36.96 2.08 -2.54
C LYS A 333 -36.34 3.48 -2.69
N PHE A 334 -35.01 3.54 -2.80
CA PHE A 334 -34.33 4.79 -3.10
C PHE A 334 -34.76 5.33 -4.47
N ASP A 335 -35.17 6.59 -4.51
CA ASP A 335 -35.53 7.32 -5.72
C ASP A 335 -34.80 8.66 -5.73
N VAL A 336 -34.05 8.92 -6.79
CA VAL A 336 -33.25 10.15 -6.94
C VAL A 336 -34.16 11.37 -7.18
N THR A 337 -35.42 11.14 -7.55
CA THR A 337 -36.41 12.19 -7.83
C THR A 337 -37.26 12.57 -6.62
N GLU A 338 -37.23 11.78 -5.54
CA GLU A 338 -37.85 12.18 -4.28
C GLU A 338 -36.94 13.20 -3.58
N GLU A 339 -37.32 14.48 -3.62
CA GLU A 339 -36.70 15.51 -2.77
C GLU A 339 -36.94 15.14 -1.30
N SER A 340 -35.84 14.99 -0.55
CA SER A 340 -35.81 14.62 0.87
C SER A 340 -36.37 15.68 1.80
#